data_AF-A0A2M9LBA7-F1
#
_entry.id   AF-A0A2M9LBA7-F1
#
_cell.length_a   1.000
_cell.length_b   1.000
_cell.length_c   1.000
_cell.angle_alpha   90.00
_cell.angle_beta   90.00
_cell.angle_gamma   90.00
#
_symmetry.space_group_name_H-M   'P 1'
#
loop_
_entity.id
_entity.type
_entity.pdbx_description
1 polymer ?
#
loop_
_entity_poly.entity_id
_entity_poly.type
_entity_poly.pdbx_seq_one_letter_code
_entity_poly.pdbx_strand_id
1 'polypeptide(L)'
;MHGQAYAYATYLLFADQARAQNLTSVQQLFQRTADVELGEHFAEEAKLSGLAGSDAANLQTAMKGEEYESHTMYPTFAKQARQDGDTAAADLFAEIAKDETTHHAAYAKALEVVRTGKGSVPAPPGVKPVTVQAGAPKVRAARTKQNLDTALHGEALASAKYTQFAKAATAHGNAALARLFTGTADVERREHFAGEAQLAGIVAPTRQNLTTAINGEQYESRTMYPTYARQARTAGDAKAAELFTHNANDEAGHARAFENARNQLH
;
A
#
# COMPACT_ATOMS: atom_id res chain seq x y z
N MET A 1 1.21 -2.87 -10.31
CA MET A 1 0.36 -2.28 -9.25
C MET A 1 0.78 -2.73 -7.85
N HIS A 2 0.91 -4.03 -7.56
CA HIS A 2 1.33 -4.48 -6.22
C HIS A 2 2.69 -3.91 -5.78
N GLY A 3 3.71 -3.96 -6.65
CA GLY A 3 5.04 -3.39 -6.35
C GLY A 3 4.97 -1.90 -6.04
N GLN A 4 4.27 -1.13 -6.88
CA GLN A 4 4.09 0.32 -6.74
C GLN A 4 3.42 0.71 -5.41
N ALA A 5 2.35 -0.01 -5.03
CA ALA A 5 1.68 0.21 -3.76
C ALA A 5 2.59 -0.08 -2.56
N TYR A 6 3.32 -1.20 -2.62
CA TYR A 6 4.24 -1.61 -1.56
C TYR A 6 5.45 -0.66 -1.45
N ALA A 7 6.02 -0.21 -2.56
CA ALA A 7 7.09 0.77 -2.63
C ALA A 7 6.63 2.12 -2.01
N TYR A 8 5.47 2.62 -2.42
CA TYR A 8 4.84 3.80 -1.81
C TYR A 8 4.77 3.70 -0.28
N ALA A 9 4.15 2.64 0.24
CA ALA A 9 3.94 2.50 1.68
C ALA A 9 5.27 2.33 2.44
N THR A 10 6.20 1.56 1.88
CA THR A 10 7.52 1.30 2.47
C THR A 10 8.40 2.54 2.47
N TYR A 11 8.41 3.32 1.40
CA TYR A 11 9.23 4.54 1.30
C TYR A 11 8.78 5.62 2.28
N LEU A 12 7.49 5.70 2.61
CA LEU A 12 7.03 6.59 3.69
C LEU A 12 7.57 6.15 5.06
N LEU A 13 7.63 4.85 5.36
CA LEU A 13 8.27 4.36 6.58
C LEU A 13 9.79 4.62 6.59
N PHE A 14 10.46 4.48 5.44
CA PHE A 14 11.87 4.80 5.31
C PHE A 14 12.16 6.29 5.48
N ALA A 15 11.26 7.14 5.00
CA ALA A 15 11.32 8.58 5.23
C ALA A 15 11.19 8.93 6.72
N ASP A 16 10.26 8.28 7.43
CA ASP A 16 10.12 8.45 8.88
C ASP A 16 11.36 8.03 9.65
N GLN A 17 12.00 6.93 9.25
CA GLN A 17 13.27 6.51 9.83
C GLN A 17 14.40 7.50 9.53
N ALA A 18 14.49 8.01 8.30
CA ALA A 18 15.47 9.04 7.95
C ALA A 18 15.26 10.32 8.76
N ARG A 19 14.00 10.73 8.97
CA ARG A 19 13.63 11.85 9.84
C ARG A 19 14.07 11.61 11.28
N ALA A 20 13.85 10.40 11.83
CA ALA A 20 14.31 10.04 13.18
C ALA A 20 15.83 10.10 13.33
N GLN A 21 16.59 9.93 12.24
CA GLN A 21 18.04 10.05 12.19
C GLN A 21 18.53 11.46 11.79
N ASN A 22 17.63 12.44 11.70
CA ASN A 22 17.92 13.82 11.25
C ASN A 22 18.52 13.91 9.83
N LEU A 23 18.19 12.95 8.95
CA LEU A 23 18.64 12.89 7.57
C LEU A 23 17.60 13.51 6.62
N THR A 24 17.36 14.82 6.78
CA THR A 24 16.28 15.56 6.09
C THR A 24 16.28 15.40 4.57
N SER A 25 17.45 15.47 3.92
CA SER A 25 17.54 15.29 2.46
C SER A 25 17.13 13.89 2.01
N VAL A 26 17.45 12.87 2.81
CA VAL A 26 17.09 11.47 2.52
C VAL A 26 15.61 11.22 2.80
N GLN A 27 15.06 11.80 3.86
CA GLN A 27 13.62 11.78 4.14
C GLN A 27 12.84 12.38 2.95
N GLN A 28 13.23 13.56 2.48
CA GLN A 28 12.56 14.20 1.35
C GLN A 28 12.70 13.40 0.05
N LEU A 29 13.83 12.73 -0.15
CA LEU A 29 14.02 11.84 -1.31
C LEU A 29 13.03 10.67 -1.26
N PHE A 30 12.96 9.94 -0.15
CA PHE A 30 11.98 8.86 0.01
C PHE A 30 10.54 9.33 -0.17
N GLN A 31 10.18 10.50 0.38
CA GLN A 31 8.82 11.05 0.22
C GLN A 31 8.49 11.36 -1.24
N ARG A 32 9.37 12.06 -1.95
CA ARG A 32 9.12 12.37 -3.37
C ARG A 32 9.03 11.11 -4.22
N THR A 33 9.88 10.12 -3.97
CA THR A 33 9.79 8.85 -4.69
C THR A 33 8.47 8.14 -4.37
N ALA A 34 8.06 8.06 -3.10
CA ALA A 34 6.76 7.52 -2.73
C ALA A 34 5.59 8.24 -3.44
N ASP A 35 5.67 9.57 -3.55
CA ASP A 35 4.67 10.36 -4.27
C ASP A 35 4.61 10.00 -5.77
N VAL A 36 5.74 9.68 -6.39
CA VAL A 36 5.78 9.17 -7.78
C VAL A 36 5.16 7.78 -7.85
N GLU A 37 5.54 6.85 -6.96
CA GLU A 37 5.01 5.47 -6.96
C GLU A 37 3.48 5.43 -6.93
N LEU A 38 2.86 6.24 -6.05
CA LEU A 38 1.40 6.29 -5.93
C LEU A 38 0.74 7.25 -6.92
N GLY A 39 1.35 8.41 -7.13
CA GLY A 39 0.77 9.53 -7.87
C GLY A 39 0.84 9.36 -9.38
N GLU A 40 1.86 8.63 -9.86
CA GLU A 40 2.16 8.42 -11.26
C GLU A 40 2.08 6.92 -11.59
N HIS A 41 3.04 6.09 -11.16
CA HIS A 41 3.11 4.69 -11.58
C HIS A 41 1.82 3.91 -11.27
N PHE A 42 1.40 3.88 -10.00
CA PHE A 42 0.16 3.21 -9.61
C PHE A 42 -1.07 3.85 -10.27
N ALA A 43 -1.12 5.18 -10.36
CA ALA A 43 -2.27 5.90 -10.89
C ALA A 43 -2.49 5.64 -12.40
N GLU A 44 -1.40 5.59 -13.17
CA GLU A 44 -1.43 5.31 -14.60
C GLU A 44 -1.76 3.85 -14.88
N GLU A 45 -1.20 2.91 -14.11
CA GLU A 45 -1.58 1.49 -14.19
C GLU A 45 -3.04 1.27 -13.77
N ALA A 46 -3.50 1.95 -12.72
CA ALA A 46 -4.89 1.91 -12.28
C ALA A 46 -5.84 2.42 -13.38
N LYS A 47 -5.46 3.51 -14.05
CA LYS A 47 -6.22 4.05 -15.18
C LYS A 47 -6.24 3.09 -16.36
N LEU A 48 -5.10 2.51 -16.71
CA LEU A 48 -4.98 1.59 -17.85
C LEU A 48 -5.76 0.29 -17.63
N SER A 49 -5.76 -0.23 -16.39
CA SER A 49 -6.50 -1.44 -16.01
C SER A 49 -7.99 -1.21 -15.77
N GLY A 50 -8.45 0.04 -15.71
CA GLY A 50 -9.84 0.37 -15.37
C GLY A 50 -10.17 0.08 -13.90
N LEU A 51 -9.18 0.18 -13.01
CA LEU A 51 -9.32 -0.13 -11.58
C LEU A 51 -10.46 0.65 -10.91
N ALA A 52 -10.53 1.96 -11.17
CA ALA A 52 -11.58 2.83 -10.64
C ALA A 52 -12.69 3.03 -11.69
N GLY A 53 -13.93 2.69 -11.31
CA GLY A 53 -15.14 2.89 -12.09
C GLY A 53 -16.13 3.81 -11.38
N SER A 54 -17.42 3.53 -11.49
CA SER A 54 -18.47 4.29 -10.79
C SER A 54 -18.39 4.14 -9.27
N ASP A 55 -18.96 5.09 -8.52
CA ASP A 55 -19.01 5.04 -7.05
C ASP A 55 -19.56 3.70 -6.52
N ALA A 56 -20.64 3.19 -7.14
CA ALA A 56 -21.23 1.92 -6.75
C ALA A 56 -20.30 0.73 -7.03
N ALA A 57 -19.60 0.71 -8.18
CA ALA A 57 -18.67 -0.36 -8.53
C ALA A 57 -17.43 -0.36 -7.63
N ASN A 58 -16.92 0.83 -7.29
CA ASN A 58 -15.78 1.00 -6.38
C ASN A 58 -16.15 0.52 -4.97
N LEU A 59 -17.32 0.89 -4.45
CA LEU A 59 -17.84 0.42 -3.17
C LEU A 59 -18.02 -1.10 -3.13
N GLN A 60 -18.58 -1.70 -4.19
CA GLN A 60 -18.71 -3.15 -4.28
C GLN A 60 -17.35 -3.86 -4.32
N THR A 61 -16.37 -3.27 -5.00
CA THR A 61 -15.01 -3.81 -5.06
C THR A 61 -14.31 -3.73 -3.70
N ALA A 62 -14.46 -2.61 -3.00
CA ALA A 62 -13.95 -2.43 -1.64
C ALA A 62 -14.57 -3.47 -0.69
N MET A 63 -15.91 -3.53 -0.63
CA MET A 63 -16.63 -4.49 0.21
C MET A 63 -16.17 -5.95 0.00
N LYS A 64 -15.93 -6.39 -1.24
CA LYS A 64 -15.43 -7.75 -1.49
C LYS A 64 -14.04 -8.00 -0.89
N GLY A 65 -13.16 -7.01 -0.91
CA GLY A 65 -11.85 -7.06 -0.26
C GLY A 65 -12.01 -7.19 1.25
N GLU A 66 -12.72 -6.22 1.84
CA GLU A 66 -12.99 -6.16 3.28
C GLU A 66 -13.63 -7.45 3.81
N GLU A 67 -14.58 -8.04 3.07
CA GLU A 67 -15.24 -9.29 3.44
C GLU A 67 -14.26 -10.46 3.47
N TYR A 68 -13.41 -10.58 2.45
CA TYR A 68 -12.37 -11.62 2.41
C TYR A 68 -11.36 -11.45 3.55
N GLU A 69 -10.91 -10.22 3.80
CA GLU A 69 -9.92 -9.91 4.84
C GLU A 69 -10.49 -10.17 6.24
N SER A 70 -11.68 -9.65 6.54
CA SER A 70 -12.36 -9.82 7.83
C SER A 70 -12.81 -11.24 8.14
N HIS A 71 -13.29 -12.02 7.17
CA HIS A 71 -13.90 -13.34 7.42
C HIS A 71 -12.97 -14.51 7.11
N THR A 72 -11.98 -14.32 6.24
CA THR A 72 -11.12 -15.40 5.76
C THR A 72 -9.66 -15.17 6.10
N MET A 73 -9.03 -14.12 5.56
CA MET A 73 -7.58 -13.95 5.62
C MET A 73 -7.10 -13.72 7.05
N TYR A 74 -7.54 -12.64 7.70
CA TYR A 74 -7.04 -12.27 9.01
C TYR A 74 -7.43 -13.24 10.13
N PRO A 75 -8.66 -13.80 10.18
CA PRO A 75 -8.97 -14.86 11.13
C PRO A 75 -8.08 -16.10 10.96
N THR A 76 -7.74 -16.46 9.71
CA THR A 76 -6.84 -17.57 9.42
C THR A 76 -5.42 -17.26 9.87
N PHE A 77 -4.90 -16.08 9.55
CA PHE A 77 -3.57 -15.64 9.95
C PHE A 77 -3.44 -15.55 11.46
N ALA A 78 -4.44 -14.99 12.16
CA ALA A 78 -4.48 -14.93 13.61
C ALA A 78 -4.41 -16.32 14.24
N LYS A 79 -5.22 -17.28 13.76
CA LYS A 79 -5.18 -18.67 14.23
C LYS A 79 -3.81 -19.31 14.02
N GLN A 80 -3.23 -19.13 12.82
CA GLN A 80 -1.93 -19.70 12.48
C GLN A 80 -0.80 -19.11 13.33
N ALA A 81 -0.81 -17.80 13.58
CA ALA A 81 0.15 -17.12 14.44
C ALA A 81 0.04 -17.57 15.91
N ARG A 82 -1.17 -17.83 16.42
CA ARG A 82 -1.36 -18.45 17.77
C ARG A 82 -0.73 -19.84 17.84
N GLN A 83 -0.95 -20.67 16.81
CA GLN A 83 -0.35 -22.01 16.73
C GLN A 83 1.18 -21.96 16.65
N ASP A 84 1.71 -20.92 16.01
CA ASP A 84 3.15 -20.67 15.88
C ASP A 84 3.77 -20.06 17.16
N GLY A 85 2.94 -19.65 18.12
CA GLY A 85 3.37 -18.97 19.34
C GLY A 85 3.85 -17.53 19.12
N ASP A 86 3.47 -16.90 17.99
CA ASP A 86 3.71 -15.50 17.66
C ASP A 86 2.47 -14.68 18.05
N THR A 87 2.20 -14.59 19.36
CA THR A 87 0.93 -14.04 19.90
C THR A 87 0.67 -12.57 19.52
N ALA A 88 1.71 -11.74 19.46
CA ALA A 88 1.57 -10.33 19.05
C ALA A 88 1.05 -10.19 17.60
N ALA A 89 1.51 -11.06 16.69
CA ALA A 89 0.98 -11.09 15.32
C ALA A 89 -0.46 -11.60 15.30
N ALA A 90 -0.78 -12.59 16.13
CA ALA A 90 -2.15 -13.09 16.23
C ALA A 90 -3.14 -12.03 16.72
N ASP A 91 -2.73 -11.22 17.70
CA ASP A 91 -3.57 -10.17 18.25
C ASP A 91 -3.73 -9.02 17.25
N LEU A 92 -2.67 -8.63 16.54
CA LEU A 92 -2.74 -7.65 15.45
C LEU A 92 -3.70 -8.11 14.35
N PHE A 93 -3.53 -9.32 13.81
CA PHE A 93 -4.43 -9.85 12.78
C PHE A 93 -5.88 -9.91 13.25
N ALA A 94 -6.13 -10.23 14.54
CA ALA A 94 -7.48 -10.24 15.09
C ALA A 94 -8.07 -8.83 15.31
N GLU A 95 -7.24 -7.81 15.51
CA GLU A 95 -7.66 -6.40 15.53
C GLU A 95 -8.04 -5.96 14.12
N ILE A 96 -7.14 -6.16 13.14
CA ILE A 96 -7.37 -5.79 11.74
C ILE A 96 -8.67 -6.41 11.21
N ALA A 97 -8.94 -7.69 11.47
CA ALA A 97 -10.20 -8.34 11.06
C ALA A 97 -11.48 -7.62 11.55
N LYS A 98 -11.43 -6.98 12.72
CA LYS A 98 -12.56 -6.20 13.27
C LYS A 98 -12.68 -4.84 12.60
N ASP A 99 -11.56 -4.22 12.27
CA ASP A 99 -11.53 -2.94 11.56
C ASP A 99 -12.08 -3.13 10.14
N GLU A 100 -11.69 -4.20 9.43
CA GLU A 100 -12.25 -4.52 8.10
C GLU A 100 -13.75 -4.84 8.14
N THR A 101 -14.23 -5.45 9.22
CA THR A 101 -15.69 -5.64 9.42
C THR A 101 -16.40 -4.28 9.50
N THR A 102 -15.77 -3.30 10.14
CA THR A 102 -16.29 -1.93 10.28
C THR A 102 -16.22 -1.18 8.95
N HIS A 103 -15.13 -1.29 8.21
CA HIS A 103 -14.97 -0.75 6.86
C HIS A 103 -16.04 -1.30 5.91
N HIS A 104 -16.22 -2.62 5.89
CA HIS A 104 -17.26 -3.28 5.11
C HIS A 104 -18.65 -2.71 5.40
N ALA A 105 -19.01 -2.57 6.68
CA ALA A 105 -20.31 -2.03 7.08
C ALA A 105 -20.49 -0.56 6.66
N ALA A 106 -19.43 0.26 6.75
CA ALA A 106 -19.46 1.64 6.31
C ALA A 106 -19.66 1.74 4.78
N TYR A 107 -18.98 0.90 4.00
CA TYR A 107 -19.16 0.85 2.56
C TYR A 107 -20.54 0.33 2.15
N ALA A 108 -21.10 -0.66 2.85
CA ALA A 108 -22.45 -1.14 2.61
C ALA A 108 -23.48 -0.01 2.76
N LYS A 109 -23.34 0.81 3.80
CA LYS A 109 -24.20 1.97 4.02
C LYS A 109 -23.98 3.06 2.97
N ALA A 110 -22.72 3.35 2.61
CA ALA A 110 -22.43 4.31 1.55
C ALA A 110 -23.02 3.86 0.20
N LEU A 111 -23.03 2.56 -0.09
CA LEU A 111 -23.60 2.00 -1.31
C LEU A 111 -25.12 2.17 -1.38
N GLU A 112 -25.81 2.03 -0.25
CA GLU A 112 -27.24 2.33 -0.17
C GLU A 112 -27.51 3.81 -0.51
N VAL A 113 -26.71 4.72 0.04
CA VAL A 113 -26.83 6.17 -0.24
C VAL A 113 -26.59 6.45 -1.73
N VAL A 114 -25.51 5.89 -2.31
CA VAL A 114 -25.19 6.07 -3.74
C VAL A 114 -26.29 5.54 -4.65
N ARG A 115 -26.97 4.44 -4.28
CA ARG A 115 -28.03 3.83 -5.10
C ARG A 115 -29.37 4.54 -4.98
N THR A 116 -29.70 5.05 -3.80
CA THR A 116 -31.06 5.50 -3.48
C THR A 116 -31.17 7.02 -3.30
N GLY A 117 -30.04 7.71 -3.09
CA GLY A 117 -29.99 9.11 -2.68
C GLY A 117 -30.50 9.36 -1.26
N LYS A 118 -30.79 8.31 -0.47
CA LYS A 118 -31.33 8.43 0.89
C LYS A 118 -30.27 8.18 1.95
N GLY A 119 -30.30 8.96 3.02
CA GLY A 119 -29.36 8.85 4.13
C GLY A 119 -28.10 9.67 3.94
N SER A 120 -27.05 9.34 4.69
CA SER A 120 -25.77 10.02 4.67
C SER A 120 -24.64 9.01 4.63
N VAL A 121 -23.62 9.28 3.80
CA VAL A 121 -22.38 8.50 3.79
C VAL A 121 -21.75 8.57 5.20
N PRO A 122 -21.32 7.44 5.77
CA PRO A 122 -20.64 7.44 7.07
C PRO A 122 -19.43 8.37 7.12
N ALA A 123 -19.09 8.85 8.31
CA ALA A 123 -17.85 9.58 8.52
C ALA A 123 -16.64 8.66 8.27
N PRO A 124 -15.48 9.21 7.89
CA PRO A 124 -14.26 8.43 7.75
C PRO A 124 -13.89 7.73 9.08
N PRO A 125 -13.30 6.53 9.04
CA PRO A 125 -12.84 5.86 10.25
C PRO A 125 -11.73 6.68 10.94
N GLY A 126 -11.63 6.53 12.27
CA GLY A 126 -10.53 7.11 13.03
C GLY A 126 -9.28 6.23 12.88
N VAL A 127 -8.12 6.87 12.75
CA VAL A 127 -6.83 6.18 12.58
C VAL A 127 -6.10 6.13 13.93
N LYS A 128 -5.59 4.96 14.32
CA LYS A 128 -4.64 4.80 15.44
C LYS A 128 -3.23 4.60 14.84
N PRO A 129 -2.49 5.68 14.52
CA PRO A 129 -1.25 5.56 13.79
C PRO A 129 -0.19 4.80 14.61
N VAL A 130 0.45 3.82 13.97
CA VAL A 130 1.57 3.07 14.54
C VAL A 130 2.89 3.73 14.13
N THR A 131 3.74 4.02 15.11
CA THR A 131 5.12 4.45 14.85
C THR A 131 6.01 3.23 14.65
N VAL A 132 6.57 3.08 13.46
CA VAL A 132 7.47 1.98 13.13
C VAL A 132 8.91 2.34 13.50
N GLN A 133 9.53 1.49 14.31
CA GLN A 133 10.92 1.60 14.71
C GLN A 133 11.78 0.63 13.91
N ALA A 134 12.95 1.09 13.48
CA ALA A 134 13.93 0.21 12.86
C ALA A 134 14.34 -0.93 13.80
N GLY A 135 14.37 -2.16 13.30
CA GLY A 135 14.72 -3.32 14.11
C GLY A 135 14.52 -4.65 13.40
N ALA A 136 15.02 -5.72 14.04
CA ALA A 136 14.82 -7.09 13.56
C ALA A 136 13.33 -7.50 13.62
N PRO A 137 12.90 -8.51 12.84
CA PRO A 137 11.55 -9.07 12.94
C PRO A 137 11.21 -9.49 14.37
N LYS A 138 9.99 -9.17 14.81
CA LYS A 138 9.46 -9.54 16.14
C LYS A 138 8.74 -10.89 16.16
N VAL A 139 8.62 -11.53 15.00
CA VAL A 139 8.07 -12.87 14.84
C VAL A 139 9.16 -13.87 14.43
N ARG A 140 9.00 -15.14 14.82
CA ARG A 140 10.00 -16.17 14.56
C ARG A 140 9.56 -17.22 13.54
N ALA A 141 8.29 -17.61 13.54
CA ALA A 141 7.83 -18.73 12.72
C ALA A 141 7.79 -18.36 11.24
N ALA A 142 8.28 -19.27 10.38
CA ALA A 142 8.34 -19.04 8.94
C ALA A 142 6.94 -18.77 8.34
N ARG A 143 5.92 -19.51 8.79
CA ARG A 143 4.53 -19.31 8.36
C ARG A 143 4.00 -17.93 8.76
N THR A 144 4.22 -17.50 10.01
CA THR A 144 3.80 -16.17 10.45
C THR A 144 4.53 -15.05 9.68
N LYS A 145 5.83 -15.22 9.37
CA LYS A 145 6.57 -14.28 8.51
C LYS A 145 5.98 -14.18 7.10
N GLN A 146 5.62 -15.32 6.50
CA GLN A 146 4.98 -15.34 5.19
C GLN A 146 3.59 -14.69 5.22
N ASN A 147 2.83 -14.88 6.29
CA ASN A 147 1.53 -14.24 6.47
C ASN A 147 1.66 -12.72 6.58
N LEU A 148 2.64 -12.22 7.36
CA LEU A 148 2.92 -10.78 7.44
C LEU A 148 3.35 -10.21 6.09
N ASP A 149 4.19 -10.91 5.34
CA ASP A 149 4.58 -10.48 3.99
C ASP A 149 3.37 -10.39 3.06
N THR A 150 2.48 -11.39 3.11
CA THR A 150 1.23 -11.38 2.33
C THR A 150 0.33 -10.22 2.72
N ALA A 151 0.15 -9.99 4.02
CA ALA A 151 -0.72 -8.95 4.55
C ALA A 151 -0.19 -7.55 4.21
N LEU A 152 1.12 -7.30 4.37
CA LEU A 152 1.76 -6.05 3.99
C LEU A 152 1.49 -5.66 2.53
N HIS A 153 1.56 -6.61 1.60
CA HIS A 153 1.24 -6.35 0.20
C HIS A 153 -0.26 -6.09 -0.02
N GLY A 154 -1.12 -6.74 0.76
CA GLY A 154 -2.57 -6.51 0.78
C GLY A 154 -2.91 -5.10 1.24
N GLU A 155 -2.43 -4.71 2.42
CA GLU A 155 -2.67 -3.40 3.04
C GLU A 155 -2.13 -2.24 2.21
N ALA A 156 -0.93 -2.39 1.66
CA ALA A 156 -0.37 -1.40 0.76
C ALA A 156 -1.26 -1.21 -0.49
N LEU A 157 -1.71 -2.32 -1.09
CA LEU A 157 -2.59 -2.29 -2.26
C LEU A 157 -3.98 -1.73 -1.91
N ALA A 158 -4.56 -2.09 -0.77
CA ALA A 158 -5.83 -1.58 -0.30
C ALA A 158 -5.77 -0.06 -0.13
N SER A 159 -4.74 0.46 0.55
CA SER A 159 -4.51 1.90 0.70
C SER A 159 -4.41 2.62 -0.65
N ALA A 160 -3.61 2.08 -1.57
CA ALA A 160 -3.43 2.67 -2.90
C ALA A 160 -4.74 2.65 -3.72
N LYS A 161 -5.49 1.54 -3.68
CA LYS A 161 -6.80 1.40 -4.33
C LYS A 161 -7.81 2.41 -3.78
N TYR A 162 -7.95 2.50 -2.46
CA TYR A 162 -8.89 3.42 -1.82
C TYR A 162 -8.54 4.87 -2.07
N THR A 163 -7.24 5.20 -2.19
CA THR A 163 -6.81 6.52 -2.67
C THR A 163 -7.32 6.81 -4.09
N GLN A 164 -7.26 5.85 -5.02
CA GLN A 164 -7.82 6.03 -6.37
C GLN A 164 -9.35 6.11 -6.38
N PHE A 165 -10.02 5.33 -5.52
CA PHE A 165 -11.48 5.43 -5.35
C PHE A 165 -11.92 6.77 -4.76
N ALA A 166 -11.14 7.34 -3.84
CA ALA A 166 -11.37 8.68 -3.32
C ALA A 166 -11.23 9.76 -4.41
N LYS A 167 -10.21 9.64 -5.27
CA LYS A 167 -10.04 10.52 -6.44
C LYS A 167 -11.22 10.39 -7.41
N ALA A 168 -11.67 9.17 -7.70
CA ALA A 168 -12.84 8.94 -8.55
C ALA A 168 -14.12 9.55 -7.95
N ALA A 169 -14.39 9.30 -6.66
CA ALA A 169 -15.53 9.88 -5.96
C ALA A 169 -15.50 11.42 -5.96
N THR A 170 -14.32 12.02 -5.83
CA THR A 170 -14.14 13.48 -5.97
C THR A 170 -14.51 13.95 -7.38
N ALA A 171 -14.05 13.25 -8.42
CA ALA A 171 -14.38 13.56 -9.82
C ALA A 171 -15.88 13.41 -10.13
N HIS A 172 -16.56 12.50 -9.43
CA HIS A 172 -18.02 12.33 -9.51
C HIS A 172 -18.81 13.34 -8.66
N GLY A 173 -18.14 14.25 -7.93
CA GLY A 173 -18.77 15.23 -7.05
C GLY A 173 -19.21 14.68 -5.69
N ASN A 174 -18.83 13.46 -5.33
CA ASN A 174 -19.20 12.81 -4.09
C ASN A 174 -18.14 13.01 -2.99
N ALA A 175 -18.05 14.24 -2.48
CA ALA A 175 -17.04 14.61 -1.49
C ALA A 175 -17.12 13.82 -0.17
N ALA A 176 -18.32 13.35 0.21
CA ALA A 176 -18.47 12.54 1.42
C ALA A 176 -17.90 11.13 1.24
N LEU A 177 -18.15 10.50 0.09
CA LEU A 177 -17.56 9.21 -0.25
C LEU A 177 -16.05 9.30 -0.44
N ALA A 178 -15.56 10.39 -1.07
CA ALA A 178 -14.13 10.64 -1.18
C ALA A 178 -13.45 10.65 0.20
N ARG A 179 -14.03 11.37 1.17
CA ARG A 179 -13.51 11.39 2.55
C ARG A 179 -13.54 10.01 3.21
N LEU A 180 -14.61 9.23 3.01
CA LEU A 180 -14.71 7.88 3.55
C LEU A 180 -13.56 7.00 3.03
N PHE A 181 -13.37 6.93 1.70
CA PHE A 181 -12.27 6.18 1.11
C PHE A 181 -10.89 6.68 1.56
N THR A 182 -10.69 8.00 1.67
CA THR A 182 -9.44 8.56 2.19
C THR A 182 -9.16 8.12 3.62
N GLY A 183 -10.17 8.15 4.50
CA GLY A 183 -9.98 7.70 5.88
C GLY A 183 -9.66 6.22 5.98
N THR A 184 -10.34 5.38 5.21
CA THR A 184 -10.01 3.95 5.17
C THR A 184 -8.60 3.72 4.63
N ALA A 185 -8.21 4.40 3.53
CA ALA A 185 -6.84 4.33 3.00
C ALA A 185 -5.77 4.71 4.02
N ASP A 186 -6.08 5.68 4.90
CA ASP A 186 -5.21 6.08 6.00
C ASP A 186 -5.14 5.01 7.10
N VAL A 187 -6.23 4.30 7.41
CA VAL A 187 -6.22 3.16 8.35
C VAL A 187 -5.31 2.06 7.80
N GLU A 188 -5.52 1.60 6.56
CA GLU A 188 -4.71 0.53 5.96
C GLU A 188 -3.22 0.84 6.03
N ARG A 189 -2.85 2.08 5.72
CA ARG A 189 -1.43 2.46 5.65
C ARG A 189 -0.81 2.76 7.00
N ARG A 190 -1.53 3.47 7.87
CA ARG A 190 -0.95 4.06 9.08
C ARG A 190 -1.20 3.22 10.32
N GLU A 191 -2.14 2.30 10.26
CA GLU A 191 -2.47 1.38 11.34
C GLU A 191 -2.11 -0.05 10.95
N HIS A 192 -2.75 -0.62 9.93
CA HIS A 192 -2.56 -2.03 9.56
C HIS A 192 -1.14 -2.29 9.01
N PHE A 193 -0.80 -1.72 7.85
CA PHE A 193 0.52 -1.85 7.23
C PHE A 193 1.65 -1.45 8.18
N ALA A 194 1.48 -0.37 8.95
CA ALA A 194 2.49 0.08 9.90
C ALA A 194 2.67 -0.90 11.08
N GLY A 195 1.57 -1.44 11.63
CA GLY A 195 1.61 -2.49 12.66
C GLY A 195 2.30 -3.76 12.16
N GLU A 196 1.97 -4.19 10.95
CA GLU A 196 2.56 -5.36 10.33
C GLU A 196 4.04 -5.15 10.01
N ALA A 197 4.39 -3.97 9.50
CA ALA A 197 5.77 -3.58 9.20
C ALA A 197 6.64 -3.59 10.45
N GLN A 198 6.08 -3.16 11.59
CA GLN A 198 6.74 -3.20 12.88
C GLN A 198 7.00 -4.64 13.35
N LEU A 199 6.08 -5.58 13.12
CA LEU A 199 6.29 -6.98 13.48
C LEU A 199 7.22 -7.71 12.50
N ALA A 200 7.11 -7.40 11.21
CA ALA A 200 7.93 -7.96 10.15
C ALA A 200 9.37 -7.43 10.20
N GLY A 201 9.62 -6.26 10.80
CA GLY A 201 10.96 -5.67 10.88
C GLY A 201 11.48 -5.19 9.53
N ILE A 202 10.60 -4.65 8.67
CA ILE A 202 10.98 -4.21 7.32
C ILE A 202 11.74 -2.87 7.31
N VAL A 203 11.69 -2.12 8.41
CA VAL A 203 12.44 -0.87 8.59
C VAL A 203 13.77 -1.16 9.27
N ALA A 204 14.86 -0.71 8.66
CA ALA A 204 16.22 -0.84 9.15
C ALA A 204 16.88 0.56 9.28
N PRO A 205 18.16 0.68 9.71
CA PRO A 205 18.86 1.96 9.64
C PRO A 205 18.84 2.56 8.22
N THR A 206 18.80 3.89 8.09
CA THR A 206 18.54 4.55 6.80
C THR A 206 19.49 4.14 5.67
N ARG A 207 20.78 3.88 5.97
CA ARG A 207 21.73 3.37 4.96
C ARG A 207 21.34 1.99 4.40
N GLN A 208 20.75 1.13 5.22
CA GLN A 208 20.24 -0.18 4.80
C GLN A 208 18.93 -0.03 4.03
N ASN A 209 18.00 0.83 4.49
CA ASN A 209 16.77 1.14 3.75
C ASN A 209 17.06 1.66 2.34
N LEU A 210 18.05 2.54 2.18
CA LEU A 210 18.51 2.99 0.86
C LEU A 210 19.02 1.82 0.02
N THR A 211 19.72 0.85 0.61
CA THR A 211 20.17 -0.33 -0.12
C THR A 211 18.99 -1.21 -0.55
N THR A 212 17.98 -1.38 0.30
CA THR A 212 16.74 -2.08 -0.05
C THR A 212 16.03 -1.38 -1.22
N ALA A 213 15.85 -0.06 -1.14
CA ALA A 213 15.24 0.73 -2.21
C ALA A 213 16.03 0.59 -3.53
N ILE A 214 17.34 0.81 -3.52
CA ILE A 214 18.20 0.64 -4.71
C ILE A 214 18.00 -0.73 -5.37
N ASN A 215 17.94 -1.80 -4.59
CA ASN A 215 17.76 -3.15 -5.12
C ASN A 215 16.38 -3.33 -5.76
N GLY A 216 15.32 -2.80 -5.14
CA GLY A 216 13.96 -2.80 -5.68
C GLY A 216 13.91 -2.02 -6.99
N GLU A 217 14.33 -0.76 -6.97
CA GLU A 217 14.35 0.12 -8.14
C GLU A 217 15.17 -0.45 -9.32
N GLN A 218 16.31 -1.08 -9.03
CA GLN A 218 17.11 -1.73 -10.06
C GLN A 218 16.43 -2.98 -10.63
N TYR A 219 15.73 -3.76 -9.80
CA TYR A 219 14.96 -4.90 -10.29
C TYR A 219 13.82 -4.42 -11.20
N GLU A 220 13.10 -3.38 -10.78
CA GLU A 220 11.96 -2.85 -11.55
C GLU A 220 12.41 -2.25 -12.88
N SER A 221 13.41 -1.36 -12.85
CA SER A 221 13.97 -0.72 -14.05
C SER A 221 14.64 -1.66 -15.04
N ARG A 222 15.36 -2.69 -14.57
CA ARG A 222 16.18 -3.55 -15.45
C ARG A 222 15.49 -4.87 -15.82
N THR A 223 14.55 -5.33 -15.00
CA THR A 223 13.97 -6.67 -15.15
C THR A 223 12.46 -6.61 -15.33
N MET A 224 11.72 -6.12 -14.33
CA MET A 224 10.26 -6.23 -14.31
C MET A 224 9.61 -5.44 -15.44
N TYR A 225 9.78 -4.12 -15.45
CA TYR A 225 9.12 -3.26 -16.42
C TYR A 225 9.58 -3.47 -17.86
N PRO A 226 10.88 -3.68 -18.15
CA PRO A 226 11.30 -4.08 -19.50
C PRO A 226 10.65 -5.39 -19.97
N THR A 227 10.41 -6.34 -19.05
CA THR A 227 9.72 -7.59 -19.36
C THR A 227 8.25 -7.36 -19.67
N TYR A 228 7.54 -6.57 -18.85
CA TYR A 228 6.15 -6.22 -19.11
C TYR A 228 5.98 -5.43 -20.40
N ALA A 229 6.88 -4.49 -20.68
CA ALA A 229 6.88 -3.75 -21.95
C ALA A 229 7.04 -4.67 -23.16
N ARG A 230 7.92 -5.68 -23.10
CA ARG A 230 8.06 -6.68 -24.18
C ARG A 230 6.79 -7.52 -24.33
N GLN A 231 6.21 -7.99 -23.22
CA GLN A 231 4.97 -8.77 -23.24
C GLN A 231 3.81 -7.97 -23.84
N ALA A 232 3.64 -6.71 -23.44
CA ALA A 232 2.65 -5.81 -23.99
C ALA A 232 2.83 -5.57 -25.49
N ARG A 233 4.07 -5.36 -25.97
CA ARG A 233 4.36 -5.27 -27.42
C ARG A 233 3.98 -6.54 -28.16
N THR A 234 4.32 -7.71 -27.62
CA THR A 234 3.94 -9.01 -28.20
C THR A 234 2.42 -9.20 -28.26
N ALA A 235 1.69 -8.70 -27.26
CA ALA A 235 0.24 -8.73 -27.22
C ALA A 235 -0.44 -7.65 -28.10
N GLY A 236 0.33 -6.75 -28.71
CA GLY A 236 -0.21 -5.63 -29.51
C GLY A 236 -0.73 -4.46 -28.67
N ASP A 237 -0.50 -4.43 -27.36
CA ASP A 237 -0.89 -3.32 -26.49
C ASP A 237 0.21 -2.26 -26.43
N ALA A 238 0.21 -1.37 -27.42
CA ALA A 238 1.20 -0.31 -27.53
C ALA A 238 1.18 0.66 -26.35
N LYS A 239 0.00 0.92 -25.75
CA LYS A 239 -0.14 1.85 -24.63
C LYS A 239 0.46 1.28 -23.35
N ALA A 240 0.17 0.02 -23.04
CA ALA A 240 0.80 -0.67 -21.92
C ALA A 240 2.33 -0.76 -22.09
N ALA A 241 2.78 -1.04 -23.33
CA ALA A 241 4.21 -1.10 -23.61
C ALA A 241 4.94 0.24 -23.40
N GLU A 242 4.32 1.34 -23.79
CA GLU A 242 4.85 2.70 -23.57
C GLU A 242 4.89 3.03 -22.08
N LEU A 243 3.80 2.80 -21.34
CA LEU A 243 3.72 3.00 -19.90
C LEU A 243 4.81 2.23 -19.16
N PHE A 244 4.95 0.94 -19.41
CA PHE A 244 6.00 0.14 -18.75
C PHE A 244 7.42 0.58 -19.15
N THR A 245 7.61 1.12 -20.36
CA THR A 245 8.92 1.68 -20.74
C THR A 245 9.19 2.99 -20.01
N HIS A 246 8.17 3.81 -19.80
CA HIS A 246 8.24 5.05 -19.03
C HIS A 246 8.64 4.76 -17.57
N ASN A 247 7.87 3.95 -16.86
CA ASN A 247 8.15 3.61 -15.45
C ASN A 247 9.56 3.01 -15.29
N ALA A 248 10.01 2.15 -16.23
CA ALA A 248 11.37 1.61 -16.18
C ALA A 248 12.47 2.69 -16.15
N ASN A 249 12.26 3.83 -16.84
CA ASN A 249 13.20 4.94 -16.85
C ASN A 249 13.16 5.74 -15.55
N ASP A 250 11.98 5.91 -14.97
CA ASP A 250 11.79 6.59 -13.69
C ASP A 250 12.41 5.80 -12.54
N GLU A 251 12.17 4.48 -12.47
CA GLU A 251 12.81 3.61 -11.47
C GLU A 251 14.35 3.62 -11.61
N ALA A 252 14.86 3.73 -12.85
CA ALA A 252 16.31 3.90 -13.05
C ALA A 252 16.80 5.24 -12.50
N GLY A 253 15.97 6.29 -12.55
CA GLY A 253 16.19 7.59 -11.91
C GLY A 253 16.18 7.49 -10.39
N HIS A 254 15.18 6.82 -9.82
CA HIS A 254 15.05 6.56 -8.38
C HIS A 254 16.27 5.81 -7.84
N ALA A 255 16.67 4.70 -8.50
CA ALA A 255 17.86 3.92 -8.15
C ALA A 255 19.11 4.81 -8.06
N ARG A 256 19.37 5.64 -9.08
CA ARG A 256 20.52 6.56 -9.10
C ARG A 256 20.45 7.59 -7.97
N ALA A 257 19.26 8.14 -7.69
CA ALA A 257 19.09 9.11 -6.63
C ALA A 257 19.35 8.49 -5.25
N PHE A 258 18.85 7.28 -4.99
CA PHE A 258 19.12 6.56 -3.74
C PHE A 258 20.58 6.12 -3.62
N GLU A 259 21.23 5.69 -4.70
CA GLU A 259 22.67 5.40 -4.73
C GLU A 259 23.50 6.62 -4.31
N ASN A 260 23.20 7.78 -4.90
CA ASN A 260 23.86 9.04 -4.57
C ASN A 260 23.66 9.41 -3.09
N ALA A 261 22.42 9.31 -2.60
CA ALA A 261 22.10 9.58 -1.20
C ALA A 261 22.84 8.63 -0.25
N ARG A 262 22.88 7.33 -0.56
CA ARG A 262 23.58 6.32 0.26
C ARG A 262 25.07 6.57 0.33
N ASN A 263 25.68 6.98 -0.78
CA ASN A 263 27.12 7.25 -0.85
C ASN A 263 27.52 8.51 -0.06
N GLN A 264 26.57 9.39 0.23
CA GLN A 264 26.77 10.58 1.08
C GLN A 264 26.57 10.30 2.57
N LEU A 265 26.07 9.12 2.95
CA LEU A 265 26.00 8.68 4.35
C LEU A 265 27.35 8.06 4.74
N HIS A 266 28.07 8.75 5.63
CA HIS A 266 29.31 8.28 6.24
C HIS A 266 29.10 7.06 7.13
#